data_AF-A0A1I5YGC4-F1
#
_entry.id   AF-A0A1I5YGC4-F1
#
_cell.length_a   1.000
_cell.length_b   1.000
_cell.length_c   1.000
_cell.angle_alpha   90.00
_cell.angle_beta   90.00
_cell.angle_gamma   90.00
#
_symmetry.space_group_name_H-M   'P 1'
#
loop_
_entity.id
_entity.type
_entity.pdbx_description
1 polymer ?
#
loop_
_entity_poly.entity_id
_entity_poly.type
_entity_poly.pdbx_seq_one_letter_code
_entity_poly.pdbx_strand_id
1 'polypeptide(L)' 'MLSTIKGVYNKGQIILEEHPEINKPVEVLVTFTEDIHKNNEKKPLVFGALKGSVLYMAPDFNEPLEDLEDYM' A
#
# COMPACT_ATOMS: atom_id res chain seq x y z
N MET A 1 13.36 -22.62 22.08
CA MET A 1 12.40 -21.65 22.66
C MET A 1 12.56 -20.35 21.89
N LEU A 2 11.47 -19.76 21.39
CA LEU A 2 11.51 -18.45 20.74
C LEU A 2 11.36 -17.40 21.84
N SER A 3 12.29 -16.45 21.90
CA SER A 3 12.28 -15.36 22.87
C SER A 3 12.20 -14.03 22.13
N THR A 4 11.28 -13.17 22.56
CA THR A 4 11.13 -11.82 22.01
C THR A 4 11.64 -10.83 23.03
N ILE A 5 12.65 -10.04 22.66
CA ILE A 5 13.27 -9.04 23.52
C ILE A 5 12.78 -7.67 23.07
N LYS A 6 12.32 -6.85 24.01
CA LYS A 6 11.95 -5.47 23.73
C LYS A 6 13.20 -4.61 23.66
N GLY A 7 13.18 -3.65 22.75
CA GLY A 7 14.26 -2.71 22.57
C GLY A 7 13.76 -1.46 21.88
N VAL A 8 14.55 -0.40 22.03
CA VAL A 8 14.28 0.89 21.40
C VAL A 8 15.13 1.01 20.15
N TYR A 9 14.50 1.37 19.03
CA TYR A 9 15.22 1.71 17.81
C TYR A 9 15.51 3.21 17.78
N ASN A 10 16.79 3.60 17.68
CA ASN A 10 17.20 4.98 17.60
C ASN A 10 18.30 5.15 16.52
N LYS A 11 17.99 5.90 15.45
CA LYS A 11 18.94 6.29 14.39
C LYS A 11 19.77 5.13 13.81
N GLY A 12 19.13 3.98 13.56
CA GLY A 12 19.80 2.81 12.99
C GLY A 12 20.42 1.85 14.01
N GLN A 13 20.37 2.17 15.30
CA GLN A 13 20.82 1.28 16.37
C GLN A 13 19.63 0.73 17.15
N ILE A 14 19.65 -0.57 17.43
CA ILE A 14 18.68 -1.24 18.31
C ILE A 14 19.34 -1.36 19.68
N ILE A 15 18.72 -0.76 20.69
CA ILE A 15 19.15 -0.84 22.09
C ILE A 15 18.20 -1.81 22.78
N LEU A 16 18.72 -2.98 23.15
CA LEU A 16 17.95 -3.99 23.88
C LEU A 16 17.80 -3.58 25.34
N GLU A 17 16.60 -3.73 25.90
CA GLU A 17 16.38 -3.49 27.33
C GLU A 17 16.97 -4.62 28.20
N GLU A 18 17.03 -5.82 27.63
CA GLU A 18 17.50 -7.02 28.31
C GLU A 18 18.64 -7.68 27.53
N HIS A 19 19.60 -8.25 28.26
CA HIS A 19 20.68 -9.04 27.67
C HIS A 19 20.26 -10.50 27.54
N PRO A 20 20.16 -11.04 26.31
CA PRO A 20 19.94 -12.47 26.14
C PRO A 20 21.15 -13.28 26.59
N GLU A 21 20.92 -14.39 27.28
CA GLU A 21 21.95 -15.37 27.64
C GLU A 21 22.37 -16.25 26.43
N ILE A 22 22.74 -15.63 25.32
CA ILE A 22 23.12 -16.32 24.08
C ILE A 22 24.60 -16.09 23.80
N ASN A 23 25.41 -17.12 24.02
CA ASN A 23 26.88 -17.06 23.85
C ASN A 23 27.36 -17.46 22.43
N LYS A 24 26.45 -17.61 21.48
CA LYS A 24 26.75 -18.07 20.10
C LYS A 24 26.18 -17.09 19.08
N PRO A 25 26.77 -16.99 17.87
CA PRO A 25 26.15 -16.24 16.79
C PRO A 25 24.81 -16.90 16.41
N VAL A 26 23.73 -16.11 16.44
CA VAL A 26 22.36 -16.56 16.15
C VAL A 26 21.70 -15.53 15.24
N GLU A 27 20.88 -16.01 14.31
CA GLU A 27 20.06 -15.16 13.44
C GLU A 27 18.94 -14.49 14.24
N VAL A 28 18.73 -13.19 14.05
CA VAL A 28 17.74 -12.40 14.79
C VAL A 28 16.76 -11.79 13.80
N LEU A 29 15.46 -11.93 14.09
CA LEU A 29 14.39 -11.25 13.36
C LEU A 29 13.90 -10.04 14.15
N VAL A 30 13.94 -8.87 13.53
CA VAL A 30 13.52 -7.60 14.14
C VAL A 30 12.17 -7.21 13.57
N THR A 31 11.16 -7.13 14.44
CA THR A 31 9.81 -6.69 14.08
C THR A 31 9.55 -5.31 14.68
N PHE A 32 9.29 -4.33 13.81
CA PHE A 32 8.84 -3.00 14.24
C PHE A 32 7.33 -3.04 14.42
N THR A 33 6.86 -2.73 15.64
CA THR A 33 5.42 -2.74 15.98
C THR A 33 4.73 -1.42 15.66
N GLU A 34 5.49 -0.36 15.36
CA GLU A 34 4.91 0.88 14.88
C GLU A 34 4.49 0.70 13.43
N ASP A 35 3.30 1.19 13.09
CA ASP A 35 2.95 1.48 11.71
C ASP A 35 3.94 2.54 11.23
N ILE A 36 5.04 2.09 10.62
CA ILE A 36 5.89 2.95 9.81
C ILE A 36 4.94 3.44 8.74
N HIS A 37 4.33 4.60 8.95
CA HIS A 37 3.60 5.31 7.93
C HIS A 37 4.63 5.56 6.83
N LYS A 38 4.74 4.60 5.89
CA LYS A 38 5.26 4.90 4.57
C LYS A 38 4.46 6.11 4.19
N ASN A 39 5.13 7.24 4.07
CA ASN A 39 4.58 8.46 3.57
C ASN A 39 4.21 8.21 2.10
N ASN A 40 3.21 7.37 1.88
CA ASN A 40 2.43 7.31 0.67
C ASN A 40 1.56 8.55 0.78
N GLU A 41 2.16 9.71 0.56
CA GLU A 41 1.39 10.91 0.21
C GLU A 41 0.56 10.45 -0.98
N LYS A 42 -0.72 10.15 -0.71
CA LYS A 42 -1.66 9.78 -1.76
C LYS A 42 -1.68 10.99 -2.67
N LYS A 43 -1.11 10.84 -3.87
CA LYS A 43 -1.16 11.90 -4.87
C LYS A 43 -2.61 12.39 -4.95
N PRO A 44 -2.86 13.70 -4.86
CA PRO A 44 -4.22 14.21 -4.92
C PRO A 44 -4.87 13.74 -6.23
N LEU A 45 -6.09 13.24 -6.14
CA LEU A 45 -6.87 12.81 -7.31
C LEU A 45 -7.08 14.01 -8.23
N VAL A 46 -6.57 13.93 -9.46
CA VAL A 46 -6.74 14.98 -10.46
C VAL A 46 -8.02 14.70 -11.25
N PHE A 47 -9.01 15.58 -11.15
CA PHE A 47 -10.21 15.53 -11.97
C PHE A 47 -9.84 15.60 -13.46
N GLY A 48 -10.43 14.74 -14.28
CA GLY A 48 -10.16 14.72 -15.71
C GLY A 48 -8.84 14.09 -16.11
N ALA A 49 -8.16 13.34 -15.23
CA ALA A 49 -6.92 12.62 -15.57
C ALA A 49 -7.08 11.61 -16.74
N LEU A 50 -8.31 11.17 -17.02
CA LEU A 50 -8.66 10.28 -18.11
C LEU A 50 -9.30 11.01 -19.31
N LYS A 51 -9.28 12.34 -19.33
CA LYS A 51 -9.83 13.11 -20.45
C LYS A 51 -9.06 12.77 -21.74
N GLY A 52 -9.76 12.27 -22.75
CA GLY A 52 -9.16 11.88 -24.02
C GLY A 52 -8.58 10.47 -24.06
N SER A 53 -8.82 9.63 -23.05
CA SER A 53 -8.42 8.22 -23.07
C SER A 53 -9.31 7.34 -23.96
N VAL A 54 -10.40 7.89 -24.51
CA VAL A 54 -11.26 7.20 -25.47
C VAL A 54 -10.55 7.22 -26.83
N LEU A 55 -9.86 6.12 -27.14
CA LEU A 55 -9.08 5.96 -28.37
C LEU A 55 -9.92 5.49 -29.56
N TYR A 56 -11.05 4.85 -29.28
CA TYR A 56 -11.97 4.34 -30.28
C TYR A 56 -13.40 4.40 -29.73
N MET A 57 -14.33 4.80 -30.58
CA MET A 57 -15.77 4.81 -30.34
C MET A 57 -16.43 4.18 -31.57
N ALA A 58 -17.43 3.34 -31.35
CA ALA A 58 -18.17 2.74 -32.44
C ALA A 58 -18.91 3.84 -33.25
N PRO A 59 -19.00 3.73 -34.59
CA PRO A 59 -19.65 4.74 -35.43
C PRO A 59 -21.12 5.01 -35.07
N ASP A 60 -21.79 4.00 -34.51
CA ASP A 60 -23.19 3.92 -34.12
C ASP A 60 -23.43 4.23 -32.63
N PHE A 61 -22.43 4.69 -31.89
CA PHE A 61 -22.57 4.91 -30.43
C PHE A 61 -23.72 5.85 -30.04
N ASN A 62 -24.04 6.81 -30.91
CA ASN A 62 -25.13 7.77 -30.68
C ASN A 62 -26.47 7.33 -31.27
N GLU A 63 -26.53 6.17 -31.93
CA GLU A 63 -27.77 5.64 -32.47
C GLU A 63 -28.67 5.14 -31.33
N PRO A 64 -30.00 5.36 -31.43
CA PRO A 64 -30.93 4.86 -30.43
C PRO A 64 -30.87 3.34 -30.38
N LEU A 65 -30.90 2.78 -29.17
CA LEU A 65 -31.01 1.34 -29.01
C LEU A 65 -32.46 0.93 -29.31
N GLU A 66 -32.65 0.01 -30.26
CA GLU A 66 -33.97 -0.53 -30.63
C GLU A 66 -34.74 -1.01 -29.38
N ASP A 67 -34.06 -1.66 -28.43
CA ASP A 67 -34.64 -2.16 -27.17
C ASP A 67 -35.20 -1.05 -26.25
N LEU A 68 -34.80 0.22 -26.45
CA LEU A 68 -35.26 1.36 -25.66
C LEU A 68 -36.31 2.22 -26.39
N GLU A 69 -36.63 1.92 -27.66
CA GLU A 69 -37.67 2.66 -28.39
C GLU A 69 -39.04 2.55 -27.73
N ASP A 70 -39.36 1.38 -27.16
CA ASP A 70 -40.62 1.14 -26.45
C ASP A 70 -40.77 1.93 -25.14
N TYR A 71 -39.72 2.62 -24.69
CA TYR A 71 -39.65 3.33 -23.39
C TYR A 71 -39.42 4.85 -23.51
N MET A 72 -39.17 5.39 -24.72
CA MET A 72 -39.03 6.83 -24.97
C MET A 72 -40.28 7.41 -25.64
#